data_AF-A0A1Z1WP82-F1
#
_entry.id   AF-A0A1Z1WP82-F1
#
_cell.length_a   1.000
_cell.length_b   1.000
_cell.length_c   1.000
_cell.angle_alpha   90.00
_cell.angle_beta   90.00
_cell.angle_gamma   90.00
#
_symmetry.space_group_name_H-M   'P 1'
#
loop_
_entity.id
_entity.type
_entity.pdbx_description
1 polymer ?
#
loop_
_entity_poly.entity_id
_entity_poly.type
_entity_poly.pdbx_seq_one_letter_code
_entity_poly.pdbx_strand_id
1 'polypeptide(L)' 'MLRLVAAGRSNRLIAEELFISPKTASVHVSNILAKLGASGRGEAAAIAHRLGVFDE' A
#
# COMPACT_ATOMS: atom_id res chain seq x y z
N MET A 1 -6.11 -2.20 1.98
CA MET A 1 -5.16 -1.13 1.56
C MET A 1 -3.83 -1.66 1.04
N LEU A 2 -3.16 -2.62 1.72
CA LEU A 2 -1.90 -3.20 1.24
C LEU A 2 -1.97 -3.67 -0.23
N ARG A 3 -3.06 -4.36 -0.62
CA ARG A 3 -3.35 -4.72 -2.02
C ARG A 3 -3.18 -3.55 -3.01
N LEU A 4 -3.68 -2.37 -2.66
CA LEU A 4 -3.62 -1.20 -3.54
C LEU A 4 -2.20 -0.62 -3.62
N VAL A 5 -1.45 -0.66 -2.51
CA VAL A 5 -0.04 -0.28 -2.48
C VAL A 5 0.79 -1.23 -3.32
N ALA A 6 0.57 -2.54 -3.18
CA ALA A 6 1.22 -3.59 -3.96
C ALA A 6 0.87 -3.51 -5.45
N ALA A 7 -0.35 -3.08 -5.79
CA ALA A 7 -0.75 -2.78 -7.17
C ALA A 7 -0.14 -1.48 -7.73
N GLY A 8 0.74 -0.80 -6.97
CA GLY A 8 1.41 0.43 -7.40
C GLY A 8 0.52 1.66 -7.47
N ARG A 9 -0.71 1.61 -6.93
CA ARG A 9 -1.64 2.77 -6.90
C ARG A 9 -1.00 3.92 -6.14
N SER A 10 -1.21 5.17 -6.59
CA SER A 10 -0.76 6.37 -5.88
C SER A 10 -1.62 6.66 -4.64
N ASN A 11 -1.16 7.52 -3.73
CA ASN A 11 -1.95 7.92 -2.55
C ASN A 11 -3.29 8.56 -2.94
N ARG A 12 -3.35 9.26 -4.08
CA ARG A 12 -4.59 9.85 -4.59
C ARG A 12 -5.59 8.78 -5.00
N LEU A 13 -5.17 7.80 -5.80
CA LEU A 13 -6.04 6.71 -6.25
C LEU A 13 -6.50 5.85 -5.08
N ILE A 14 -5.62 5.59 -4.11
CA ILE A 14 -5.98 4.86 -2.88
C ILE A 14 -7.01 5.65 -2.07
N ALA A 15 -6.83 6.97 -1.94
CA ALA A 15 -7.76 7.83 -1.24
C ALA A 15 -9.14 7.85 -1.88
N GLU A 16 -9.20 7.91 -3.21
CA GLU A 16 -10.45 7.82 -3.99
C GLU A 16 -11.16 6.48 -3.79
N GLU A 17 -10.44 5.37 -3.92
CA GLU A 17 -11.01 4.02 -3.80
C GLU A 17 -11.51 3.71 -2.38
N LEU A 18 -10.87 4.28 -1.36
CA LEU A 18 -11.22 4.08 0.05
C LEU A 18 -12.08 5.20 0.65
N PHE A 19 -12.46 6.21 -0.14
CA PHE A 19 -13.22 7.38 0.32
C PHE A 19 -12.59 8.11 1.53
N ILE A 20 -11.27 8.27 1.53
CA ILE A 20 -10.50 8.97 2.56
C ILE A 20 -9.68 10.12 1.97
N SER A 21 -9.08 10.96 2.82
CA SER A 21 -8.19 12.02 2.33
C SER A 21 -6.86 11.45 1.79
N PRO A 22 -6.23 12.10 0.78
CA PRO A 22 -4.88 11.74 0.33
C PRO A 22 -3.83 11.77 1.45
N LYS A 23 -4.00 12.66 2.44
CA LYS A 23 -3.12 12.74 3.61
C LYS A 23 -3.24 11.49 4.49
N THR A 24 -4.48 11.05 4.75
CA THR A 24 -4.76 9.81 5.50
C THR A 24 -4.17 8.61 4.78
N ALA A 25 -4.40 8.49 3.46
CA ALA A 25 -3.81 7.44 2.64
C ALA A 25 -2.27 7.46 2.73
N SER A 26 -1.63 8.63 2.66
CA SER A 26 -0.18 8.74 2.78
C SER A 26 0.36 8.18 4.09
N VAL A 27 -0.28 8.49 5.23
CA VAL A 27 0.14 7.99 6.54
C VAL A 27 0.05 6.47 6.60
N HIS A 28 -1.06 5.90 6.12
CA HIS A 28 -1.22 4.45 6.08
C HIS A 28 -0.22 3.77 5.14
N VAL A 29 0.10 4.35 3.97
CA VAL A 29 1.12 3.81 3.07
C VAL A 29 2.49 3.79 3.76
N SER A 30 2.90 4.90 4.39
CA SER A 30 4.18 4.93 5.12
C SER A 30 4.26 3.88 6.23
N ASN A 31 3.17 3.70 6.99
CA ASN A 31 3.11 2.69 8.04
C ASN A 31 3.19 1.26 7.48
N ILE A 32 2.54 1.00 6.35
CA ILE A 32 2.61 -0.30 5.67
C ILE A 32 4.05 -0.58 5.21
N LEU A 33 4.70 0.39 4.55
CA LEU A 33 6.08 0.24 4.09
C LEU A 33 7.04 -0.04 5.27
N ALA A 34 6.90 0.72 6.35
CA ALA A 34 7.70 0.51 7.57
C ALA A 34 7.50 -0.89 8.17
N LYS A 35 6.25 -1.35 8.28
CA LYS A 35 5.93 -2.69 8.81
C LYS A 35 6.45 -3.82 7.94
N LEU A 36 6.52 -3.62 6.62
CA LEU A 36 7.08 -4.59 5.68
C LEU A 36 8.61 -4.48 5.56
N GLY A 37 9.24 -3.43 6.11
CA GLY A 37 10.64 -3.12 5.84
C GLY A 37 10.90 -2.75 4.38
N ALA A 38 9.89 -2.27 3.66
CA ALA A 38 9.97 -1.94 2.25
C ALA A 38 10.42 -0.48 2.02
N SER A 39 11.38 -0.27 1.14
CA SER A 39 11.84 1.05 0.68
C SER A 39 10.84 1.77 -0.23
N GLY A 40 9.87 1.04 -0.79
CA GLY A 40 8.85 1.60 -1.67
C GLY A 40 7.77 0.61 -2.08
N ARG A 41 6.83 1.08 -2.91
CA ARG A 41 5.66 0.30 -3.35
C ARG A 41 6.04 -0.97 -4.11
N GLY A 42 7.07 -0.91 -4.96
CA GLY A 42 7.55 -2.07 -5.72
C GLY A 42 8.11 -3.17 -4.81
N GLU A 43 8.89 -2.80 -3.81
CA GLU A 43 9.39 -3.76 -2.82
C GLU A 43 8.25 -4.32 -1.95
N ALA A 44 7.30 -3.47 -1.55
CA ALA A 44 6.11 -3.92 -0.85
C ALA A 44 5.28 -4.91 -1.68
N ALA A 45 5.19 -4.72 -3.00
CA ALA A 45 4.53 -5.65 -3.91
C ALA A 45 5.25 -7.00 -3.94
N ALA A 46 6.58 -7.00 -4.05
CA ALA A 46 7.38 -8.22 -4.03
C ALA A 46 7.25 -8.97 -2.69
N ILE A 47 7.23 -8.25 -1.57
CA ILE A 47 7.03 -8.84 -0.23
C ILE A 47 5.61 -9.43 -0.12
N ALA A 48 4.58 -8.68 -0.49
CA ALA A 48 3.19 -9.14 -0.44
C ALA A 48 3.01 -10.41 -1.28
N HIS A 49 3.63 -10.47 -2.46
CA HIS A 49 3.62 -11.66 -3.31
C HIS A 49 4.31 -12.87 -2.65
N ARG A 50 5.49 -12.69 -2.04
CA ARG A 50 6.19 -13.77 -1.34
C ARG A 50 5.43 -14.30 -0.13
N LEU A 51 4.70 -13.42 0.57
CA LEU A 51 3.93 -13.77 1.77
C LEU A 51 2.55 -14.36 1.44
N GLY A 52 2.12 -14.36 0.17
CA GLY A 52 0.78 -14.83 -0.23
C GLY A 52 -0.35 -13.96 0.33
N VAL A 53 -0.06 -12.74 0.79
CA VAL A 53 -1.03 -11.82 1.39
C VAL A 53 -1.71 -10.97 0.32
N PHE A 54 -2.58 -11.59 -0.45
CA PHE A 54 -3.57 -10.91 -1.27
C PHE A 54 -4.95 -11.28 -0.75
N ASP A 55 -5.49 -10.49 0.17
CA ASP A 55 -6.91 -10.60 0.51
C ASP A 55 -7.74 -10.05 -0.67
N GLU A 56 -8.67 -10.88 -1.16
CA GLU A 56 -9.66 -10.58 -2.22
C GLU A 56 -10.41 -9.26 -1.95
#